data_AF-A0A967HCD8-F1
#
_entry.id   AF-A0A967HCD8-F1
#
_cell.length_a   1.000
_cell.length_b   1.000
_cell.length_c   1.000
_cell.angle_alpha   90.00
_cell.angle_beta   90.00
_cell.angle_gamma   90.00
#
_symmetry.space_group_name_H-M   'P 1'
#
loop_
_entity.id
_entity.type
_entity.pdbx_description
1 polymer ?
#
loop_
_entity_poly.entity_id
_entity_poly.type
_entity_poly.pdbx_seq_one_letter_code
_entity_poly.pdbx_strand_id
1 'polypeptide(L)'
;MTRPLAIVALILLSPAAAAAQAAADASAEFRPHRMPTLEVRRAAGPIDVDGELDDAGWRGAARATRFAEFQPGDGVRPPVETEALVTYDDDHLYVAFIAHDDPARIRASLTDRDRAFGDDFVAVLL
;
A
#
# COMPACT_ATOMS: atom_id res chain seq x y z
N MET A 1 52.95 -6.09 23.07
CA MET A 1 51.55 -6.52 22.84
C MET A 1 50.73 -5.27 22.57
N THR A 2 50.56 -4.93 21.29
CA THR A 2 49.96 -3.68 20.77
C THR A 2 48.45 -3.88 20.50
N ARG A 3 47.61 -2.98 21.01
CA ARG A 3 46.14 -3.00 20.80
C ARG A 3 45.82 -2.27 19.47
N PRO A 4 44.92 -2.78 18.60
CA PRO A 4 44.56 -2.06 17.38
C PRO A 4 43.47 -1.01 17.69
N LEU A 5 43.65 0.20 17.14
CA LEU A 5 42.66 1.28 17.12
C LEU A 5 41.57 0.94 16.10
N ALA A 6 40.30 0.97 16.51
CA ALA A 6 39.17 0.92 15.59
C ALA A 6 38.88 2.34 15.06
N ILE A 7 39.04 2.53 13.75
CA ILE A 7 38.66 3.76 13.05
C ILE A 7 37.15 3.68 12.81
N VAL A 8 36.37 4.49 13.51
CA VAL A 8 34.95 4.71 13.20
C VAL A 8 34.88 5.75 12.08
N ALA A 9 34.59 5.28 10.86
CA ALA A 9 34.34 6.16 9.73
C ALA A 9 32.91 6.73 9.84
N LEU A 10 32.80 8.00 10.22
CA LEU A 10 31.54 8.74 10.20
C LEU A 10 31.20 9.08 8.75
N ILE A 11 30.27 8.34 8.15
CA ILE A 11 29.78 8.60 6.79
C ILE A 11 28.92 9.87 6.84
N LEU A 12 29.50 10.99 6.41
CA LEU A 12 28.76 12.24 6.19
C LEU A 12 27.87 12.07 4.96
N LEU A 13 26.59 11.80 5.19
CA LEU A 13 25.60 11.73 4.11
C LEU A 13 25.34 13.15 3.57
N SER A 14 25.97 13.45 2.45
CA SER A 14 25.88 14.77 1.83
C SER A 14 24.47 15.01 1.26
N PRO A 15 23.87 16.21 1.41
CA PRO A 15 22.50 16.50 0.95
C PRO A 15 22.30 16.30 -0.56
N ALA A 16 23.38 16.36 -1.35
CA ALA A 16 23.35 16.05 -2.78
C ALA A 16 23.01 14.57 -3.06
N ALA A 17 23.42 13.64 -2.20
CA ALA A 17 23.12 12.22 -2.35
C ALA A 17 21.64 11.92 -2.03
N ALA A 18 21.08 12.60 -1.02
CA ALA A 18 19.65 12.49 -0.70
C ALA A 18 18.77 13.09 -1.82
N ALA A 19 19.17 14.23 -2.38
CA ALA A 19 18.48 14.84 -3.52
C ALA A 19 18.58 13.98 -4.80
N ALA A 20 19.72 13.36 -5.05
CA ALA A 20 19.90 12.44 -6.17
C ALA A 20 19.07 11.16 -6.03
N GLN A 21 18.95 10.61 -4.81
CA GLN A 21 18.10 9.46 -4.54
C GLN A 21 16.61 9.79 -4.71
N ALA A 22 16.17 10.96 -4.22
CA ALA A 22 14.80 11.43 -4.40
C ALA A 22 14.46 11.69 -5.89
N ALA A 23 15.41 12.21 -6.67
CA ALA A 23 15.26 12.38 -8.11
C ALA A 23 15.27 11.03 -8.87
N ALA A 24 16.05 10.04 -8.41
CA ALA A 24 16.05 8.69 -8.96
C ALA A 24 14.73 7.96 -8.69
N ASP A 25 14.17 8.09 -7.50
CA ASP A 25 12.84 7.54 -7.17
C ASP A 25 11.72 8.25 -7.95
N ALA A 26 11.85 9.56 -8.20
CA ALA A 26 10.90 10.32 -9.03
C ALA A 26 11.00 10.01 -10.54
N SER A 27 12.14 9.48 -11.00
CA SER A 27 12.40 9.13 -12.41
C SER A 27 12.25 7.63 -12.71
N ALA A 28 11.99 6.81 -11.68
CA ALA A 28 11.71 5.40 -11.87
C ALA A 28 10.40 5.22 -12.65
N GLU A 29 10.49 4.62 -13.84
CA GLU A 29 9.37 4.23 -14.67
C GLU A 29 8.33 3.45 -13.85
N PHE A 30 7.07 3.88 -13.87
CA PHE A 30 6.00 3.17 -13.19
C PHE A 30 5.81 1.79 -13.82
N ARG A 31 5.95 0.74 -13.02
CA ARG A 31 5.74 -0.64 -13.42
C ARG A 31 4.62 -1.23 -12.56
N PRO A 32 3.42 -1.44 -13.12
CA PRO A 32 2.35 -2.06 -12.37
C PRO A 32 2.63 -3.54 -12.13
N HIS A 33 2.05 -4.09 -11.07
CA HIS A 33 2.03 -5.53 -10.88
C HIS A 33 0.97 -6.15 -11.79
N ARG A 34 1.39 -6.92 -12.80
CA ARG A 34 0.47 -7.71 -13.62
C ARG A 34 0.33 -9.12 -13.06
N MET A 35 -0.87 -9.48 -12.66
CA MET A 35 -1.21 -10.79 -12.07
C MET A 35 -0.25 -11.23 -10.95
N PRO A 36 -0.01 -10.40 -9.92
CA PRO A 36 0.85 -10.79 -8.82
C PRO A 36 0.22 -11.90 -7.98
N THR A 37 1.05 -12.79 -7.45
CA THR A 37 0.67 -13.64 -6.32
C THR A 37 0.96 -12.89 -5.03
N LEU A 38 -0.04 -12.78 -4.14
CA LEU A 38 0.13 -12.19 -2.82
C LEU A 38 0.28 -13.29 -1.76
N GLU A 39 1.43 -13.37 -1.11
CA GLU A 39 1.63 -14.27 0.02
C GLU A 39 0.99 -13.69 1.28
N VAL A 40 -0.17 -14.21 1.66
CA VAL A 40 -0.92 -13.75 2.83
C VAL A 40 -0.50 -14.54 4.08
N ARG A 41 -0.27 -13.83 5.18
CA ARG A 41 0.07 -14.40 6.49
C ARG A 41 -1.10 -14.27 7.45
N ARG A 42 -1.17 -15.20 8.42
CA ARG A 42 -2.12 -15.14 9.52
C ARG A 42 -1.90 -13.86 10.35
N ALA A 43 -2.98 -13.26 10.83
CA ALA A 43 -2.96 -12.04 11.62
C ALA A 43 -2.15 -12.24 12.91
N ALA A 44 -1.35 -11.24 13.27
CA ALA A 44 -0.47 -11.28 14.44
C ALA A 44 -1.21 -11.04 15.78
N GLY A 45 -2.49 -10.69 15.71
CA GLY A 45 -3.35 -10.36 16.83
C GLY A 45 -4.79 -10.12 16.36
N PRO A 46 -5.68 -9.67 17.27
CA PRO A 46 -7.05 -9.34 16.91
C PRO A 46 -7.11 -8.13 15.96
N ILE A 47 -8.23 -8.02 15.24
CA ILE A 47 -8.61 -6.90 14.38
C ILE A 47 -10.07 -6.55 14.73
N ASP A 48 -10.32 -5.29 15.07
CA ASP A 48 -11.67 -4.71 15.06
C ASP A 48 -11.91 -4.06 13.69
N VAL A 49 -13.12 -4.21 13.14
CA VAL A 49 -13.44 -3.72 11.79
C VAL A 49 -14.16 -2.38 11.90
N ASP A 50 -13.40 -1.35 12.30
CA ASP A 50 -13.89 0.02 12.50
C ASP A 50 -13.36 1.03 11.46
N GLY A 51 -12.41 0.61 10.63
CA GLY A 51 -11.78 1.44 9.60
C GLY A 51 -10.42 2.03 10.01
N GLU A 52 -9.98 1.79 11.25
CA GLU A 52 -8.63 2.11 11.71
C GLU A 52 -7.68 0.92 11.49
N LEU A 53 -6.39 1.19 11.26
CA LEU A 53 -5.39 0.17 10.90
C LEU A 53 -4.26 0.06 11.92
N ASP A 54 -4.49 0.49 13.16
CA ASP A 54 -3.51 0.51 14.24
C ASP A 54 -3.49 -0.80 15.08
N ASP A 55 -4.48 -1.67 14.86
CA ASP A 55 -4.55 -3.00 15.47
C ASP A 55 -3.31 -3.87 15.25
N ALA A 56 -3.06 -4.73 16.23
CA ALA A 56 -1.96 -5.68 16.17
C ALA A 56 -2.09 -6.67 14.99
N GLY A 57 -3.31 -7.06 14.61
CA GLY A 57 -3.55 -8.00 13.52
C GLY A 57 -3.07 -7.51 12.15
N TRP A 58 -3.02 -6.19 11.92
CA TRP A 58 -2.52 -5.61 10.67
C TRP A 58 -0.99 -5.63 10.54
N ARG A 59 -0.26 -5.87 11.64
CA ARG A 59 1.21 -5.89 11.63
C ARG A 59 1.71 -7.06 10.79
N GLY A 60 2.37 -6.73 9.68
CA GLY A 60 2.90 -7.74 8.75
C GLY A 60 1.84 -8.34 7.83
N ALA A 61 0.63 -7.77 7.78
CA ALA A 61 -0.36 -8.09 6.75
C ALA A 61 0.25 -7.88 5.36
N ALA A 62 -0.15 -8.73 4.42
CA ALA A 62 0.35 -8.66 3.05
C ALA A 62 -0.22 -7.42 2.36
N ARG A 63 0.63 -6.63 1.69
CA ARG A 63 0.24 -5.36 1.08
C ARG A 63 0.29 -5.44 -0.43
N ALA A 64 -0.86 -5.30 -1.07
CA ALA A 64 -0.96 -5.10 -2.51
C ALA A 64 -0.89 -3.60 -2.81
N THR A 65 -0.01 -3.22 -3.72
CA THR A 65 0.24 -1.83 -4.14
C THR A 65 0.41 -1.78 -5.66
N ARG A 66 0.68 -0.59 -6.21
CA ARG A 66 0.96 -0.39 -7.65
C ARG A 66 -0.13 -0.95 -8.56
N PHE A 67 -1.38 -0.74 -8.15
CA PHE A 67 -2.53 -0.89 -9.05
C PHE A 67 -2.34 0.06 -10.24
N ALA A 68 -2.71 -0.43 -11.42
CA ALA A 68 -2.61 0.33 -12.66
C ALA A 68 -3.97 0.93 -13.01
N GLU A 69 -3.98 2.11 -13.61
CA GLU A 69 -5.18 2.61 -14.25
C GLU A 69 -5.50 1.77 -15.49
N PHE A 70 -6.73 1.28 -15.58
CA PHE A 70 -7.21 0.52 -16.74
C PHE A 70 -8.03 1.36 -17.72
N GLN A 71 -8.69 2.42 -17.24
CA GLN A 71 -9.42 3.38 -18.06
C GLN A 71 -9.48 4.72 -17.30
N PRO A 72 -9.29 5.89 -17.94
CA PRO A 72 -9.07 6.11 -19.39
C PRO A 72 -7.66 5.78 -19.91
N GLY A 73 -6.66 5.60 -19.04
CA GLY A 73 -5.32 5.15 -19.41
C GLY A 73 -5.27 3.66 -19.80
N ASP A 74 -4.07 3.14 -20.02
CA ASP A 74 -3.83 1.72 -20.32
C ASP A 74 -2.59 1.21 -19.56
N GLY A 75 -2.80 0.73 -18.34
CA GLY A 75 -1.75 0.19 -17.49
C GLY A 75 -0.75 1.23 -16.98
N VAL A 76 -1.14 2.50 -16.94
CA VAL A 76 -0.32 3.62 -16.48
C VAL A 76 -0.47 3.83 -14.97
N ARG A 77 0.36 4.71 -14.40
CA ARG A 77 0.23 5.12 -13.00
C ARG A 77 -1.13 5.81 -12.81
N PRO A 78 -1.95 5.39 -11.85
CA PRO A 78 -3.20 6.07 -11.58
C PRO A 78 -2.93 7.46 -10.95
N PRO A 79 -3.81 8.44 -11.19
CA PRO A 79 -3.69 9.77 -10.59
C PRO A 79 -3.87 9.74 -9.06
N VAL A 80 -4.60 8.75 -8.56
CA VAL A 80 -4.80 8.49 -7.13
C VAL A 80 -4.37 7.07 -6.84
N GLU A 81 -3.47 6.90 -5.89
CA GLU A 81 -2.98 5.57 -5.51
C GLU A 81 -3.96 4.88 -4.56
N THR A 82 -3.98 3.55 -4.62
CA THR A 82 -4.74 2.70 -3.72
C THR A 82 -3.84 1.56 -3.25
N GLU A 83 -4.06 1.14 -2.01
CA GLU A 83 -3.34 0.04 -1.40
C GLU A 83 -4.34 -0.88 -0.72
N ALA A 84 -4.07 -2.19 -0.74
CA ALA A 84 -4.88 -3.16 -0.03
C ALA A 84 -4.00 -3.94 0.96
N LEU A 85 -4.48 -4.12 2.18
CA LEU A 85 -3.86 -5.00 3.17
C LEU A 85 -4.72 -6.25 3.30
N VAL A 86 -4.08 -7.41 3.32
CA VAL A 86 -4.75 -8.70 3.40
C VAL A 86 -4.10 -9.55 4.49
N THR A 87 -4.92 -10.11 5.37
CA THR A 87 -4.53 -11.10 6.38
C THR A 87 -5.73 -11.99 6.71
N TYR A 88 -5.55 -13.01 7.54
CA TYR A 88 -6.62 -13.93 7.91
C TYR A 88 -6.41 -14.48 9.32
N ASP A 89 -7.46 -15.02 9.91
CA ASP A 89 -7.39 -15.91 11.07
C ASP A 89 -8.12 -17.24 10.76
N ASP A 90 -8.50 -17.99 11.79
CA ASP A 90 -9.12 -19.30 11.59
C ASP A 90 -10.55 -19.21 11.02
N ASP A 91 -11.19 -18.05 11.14
CA ASP A 91 -12.60 -17.83 10.85
C ASP A 91 -12.83 -16.80 9.72
N HIS A 92 -11.93 -15.84 9.52
CA HIS A 92 -12.14 -14.69 8.65
C HIS A 92 -10.95 -14.38 7.73
N LEU A 93 -11.27 -13.88 6.53
CA LEU A 93 -10.35 -13.15 5.66
C LEU A 93 -10.57 -11.64 5.87
N TYR A 94 -9.51 -10.93 6.24
CA TYR A 94 -9.53 -9.49 6.44
C TYR A 94 -8.92 -8.79 5.24
N VAL A 95 -9.63 -7.80 4.70
CA VAL A 95 -9.18 -6.96 3.60
C VAL A 95 -9.45 -5.51 3.96
N ALA A 96 -8.40 -4.69 4.02
CA ALA A 96 -8.50 -3.26 4.17
C ALA A 96 -8.04 -2.55 2.90
N PHE A 97 -8.66 -1.42 2.58
CA PHE A 97 -8.28 -0.57 1.46
C PHE A 97 -7.92 0.82 1.95
N ILE A 98 -6.79 1.33 1.50
CA ILE A 98 -6.37 2.72 1.69
C ILE A 98 -6.46 3.38 0.33
N ALA A 99 -7.48 4.20 0.12
CA ALA A 99 -7.65 5.03 -1.07
C ALA A 99 -7.18 6.45 -0.77
N HIS A 100 -6.14 6.93 -1.47
CA HIS A 100 -5.49 8.22 -1.19
C HIS A 100 -6.20 9.42 -1.85
N ASP A 101 -7.50 9.32 -2.12
CA ASP A 101 -8.25 10.41 -2.75
C ASP A 101 -8.57 11.53 -1.75
N ASP A 102 -8.97 12.69 -2.26
CA ASP A 102 -9.49 13.79 -1.46
C ASP A 102 -10.88 13.39 -0.89
N PRO A 103 -11.03 13.28 0.44
CA PRO A 103 -12.29 12.89 1.05
C PRO A 103 -13.46 13.80 0.70
N ALA A 104 -13.20 15.08 0.39
CA ALA A 104 -14.25 16.03 -0.01
C ALA A 104 -14.82 15.74 -1.41
N ARG A 105 -14.14 14.90 -2.21
CA ARG A 105 -14.51 14.57 -3.59
C ARG A 105 -15.10 13.17 -3.74
N ILE A 106 -15.00 12.34 -2.72
CA ILE A 106 -15.53 10.97 -2.72
C ILE A 106 -17.05 11.02 -2.83
N ARG A 107 -17.59 10.24 -3.77
CA ARG A 107 -19.02 10.04 -3.94
C ARG A 107 -19.43 8.69 -3.36
N ALA A 108 -20.25 8.74 -2.30
CA ALA A 108 -20.83 7.57 -1.65
C ALA A 108 -22.31 7.82 -1.34
N SER A 109 -23.16 7.42 -2.28
CA SER A 109 -24.61 7.56 -2.22
C SER A 109 -25.25 6.33 -1.55
N LEU A 110 -26.36 6.52 -0.83
CA LEU A 110 -27.16 5.38 -0.40
C LEU A 110 -27.83 4.75 -1.63
N THR A 111 -27.51 3.49 -1.91
CA THR A 111 -27.97 2.77 -3.08
C THR A 111 -28.35 1.34 -2.70
N ASP A 112 -29.19 0.69 -3.50
CA ASP A 112 -29.51 -0.72 -3.28
C ASP A 112 -28.25 -1.58 -3.48
N ARG A 113 -28.30 -2.80 -2.93
CA ARG A 113 -27.30 -3.83 -3.19
C ARG A 113 -27.03 -3.97 -4.69
N ASP A 114 -25.75 -4.08 -5.06
CA ASP A 114 -25.28 -4.24 -6.44
C ASP A 114 -25.60 -3.05 -7.37
N ARG A 115 -25.78 -1.85 -6.82
CA ARG A 115 -26.03 -0.60 -7.59
C ARG A 115 -25.02 0.52 -7.31
N ALA A 116 -23.86 0.21 -6.74
CA ALA A 116 -22.79 1.17 -6.41
C ALA A 116 -21.86 1.52 -7.58
N PHE A 117 -22.08 0.97 -8.79
CA PHE A 117 -21.23 1.23 -9.97
C PHE A 117 -21.16 2.69 -10.40
N GLY A 118 -22.14 3.48 -9.96
CA GLY A 118 -22.18 4.91 -10.18
C GLY A 118 -21.62 5.72 -9.03
N ASP A 119 -20.83 5.14 -8.12
CA ASP A 119 -20.13 5.79 -7.00
C ASP A 119 -18.65 5.38 -6.99
N ASP A 120 -17.85 5.87 -6.04
CA ASP A 120 -16.48 5.40 -5.84
C ASP A 120 -16.50 4.12 -4.99
N PHE A 121 -15.90 3.04 -5.49
CA PHE A 121 -15.92 1.75 -4.81
C PHE A 121 -14.65 0.91 -5.02
N VAL A 122 -14.41 0.00 -4.08
CA VAL A 122 -13.45 -1.08 -4.19
C VAL A 122 -14.21 -2.41 -4.16
N ALA A 123 -13.65 -3.44 -4.80
CA ALA A 123 -14.27 -4.76 -4.85
C ALA A 123 -13.24 -5.86 -4.58
N VAL A 124 -13.69 -6.91 -3.90
CA VAL A 124 -12.95 -8.17 -3.73
C VAL A 124 -13.68 -9.24 -4.53
N LEU A 125 -12.95 -9.97 -5.37
CA LEU A 125 -13.45 -11.12 -6.11
C LEU A 125 -12.72 -12.36 -5.57
N LEU A 126 -13.49 -13.39 -5.18
CA LEU A 126 -13.01 -14.65 -4.61
C LEU A 126 -13.44 -15.85 -5.47
#